data_AF-A0AAX2UH98-F1
#
_entry.id   AF-A0AAX2UH98-F1
#
_cell.length_a   1.000
_cell.length_b   1.000
_cell.length_c   1.000
_cell.angle_alpha   90.00
_cell.angle_beta   90.00
_cell.angle_gamma   90.00
#
_symmetry.space_group_name_H-M   'P 1'
#
loop_
_entity.id
_entity.type
_entity.pdbx_description
1 polymer ?
#
loop_
_entity_poly.entity_id
_entity_poly.type
_entity_poly.pdbx_seq_one_letter_code
_entity_poly.pdbx_strand_id
1 'polypeptide(L)'
;MSVTQSIMHLNDYAKSISEDESFKEFSHALFIFSEKIKNEKNINDKDIFTQELQKELLKNYESDEAYKEFFFTQAGALALEVDSNGDLDIKKYYENFKNAYKKFQEEERLKEESLQENQTNLENLSEEDKKEELINELFQNLDFNESYSTEKEDLNHQIASYENALLDEGFIEPLEEEFKEEAEEVKPSELIAFIKDEKQISYPFNREDTLKNASFMRGFRKELNALGTKELEEMISAMKAKNEALRKELDELKNKKEGLLRQLEGEMVANSNLSLAKDELEATKEEQMKEELDEVTYTKAGEEQRDNRLEIRSETNTQQNSQEEPLQEKENQSLNEKSNALLEEIAQKRAEADKMSESRANFMNDEMFEKEMKDEEESKQENQNSNENSQTNKIRKR
;
A
#
# COMPACT_ATOMS: atom_id res chain seq x y z
N MET A 1 -13.29 28.06 -1.62
CA MET A 1 -12.74 27.91 -0.27
C MET A 1 -11.89 26.66 -0.28
N SER A 2 -10.70 26.68 0.32
CA SER A 2 -9.83 25.50 0.34
C SER A 2 -10.20 24.56 1.50
N VAL A 3 -9.81 23.28 1.43
CA VAL A 3 -10.08 22.29 2.50
C VAL A 3 -9.60 22.81 3.86
N THR A 4 -8.40 23.40 3.91
CA THR A 4 -7.85 23.98 5.14
C THR A 4 -8.73 25.11 5.68
N GLN A 5 -9.22 26.00 4.82
CA GLN A 5 -10.13 27.09 5.22
C GLN A 5 -11.47 26.54 5.72
N SER A 6 -12.04 25.56 5.02
CA SER A 6 -13.31 24.93 5.40
C SER A 6 -13.20 24.22 6.76
N ILE A 7 -12.08 23.57 7.06
CA ILE A 7 -11.82 22.96 8.38
C ILE A 7 -11.72 24.04 9.48
N MET A 8 -11.04 25.15 9.22
CA MET A 8 -10.99 26.27 10.16
C MET A 8 -12.39 26.81 10.45
N HIS A 9 -13.18 27.08 9.41
CA HIS A 9 -14.54 27.60 9.55
C HIS A 9 -15.47 26.60 10.25
N LEU A 10 -15.30 25.30 10.00
CA LEU A 10 -16.03 24.24 10.69
C LEU A 10 -15.72 24.23 12.19
N ASN A 11 -14.44 24.30 12.56
CA ASN A 11 -14.00 24.35 13.96
C ASN A 11 -14.52 25.60 14.68
N ASP A 12 -14.51 26.76 14.03
CA ASP A 12 -15.06 27.99 14.61
C ASP A 12 -16.58 27.93 14.75
N TYR A 13 -17.27 27.32 13.79
CA TYR A 13 -18.70 27.03 13.91
C TYR A 13 -19.00 26.06 15.06
N ALA A 14 -18.23 25.00 15.22
CA ALA A 14 -18.38 24.04 16.31
C ALA A 14 -18.24 24.70 17.69
N LYS A 15 -17.29 25.63 17.86
CA LYS A 15 -17.15 26.44 19.09
C LYS A 15 -18.37 27.31 19.40
N SER A 16 -19.14 27.70 18.37
CA SER A 16 -20.35 28.50 18.52
C SER A 16 -21.59 27.69 18.94
N ILE A 17 -21.53 26.35 18.83
CA ILE A 17 -22.61 25.45 19.25
C ILE A 17 -22.44 25.13 20.74
N SER A 18 -23.52 25.21 21.52
CA SER A 18 -23.47 25.00 22.97
C SER A 18 -23.54 23.53 23.39
N GLU A 19 -24.30 22.67 22.69
CA GLU A 19 -24.73 21.35 23.21
C GLU A 19 -24.31 20.12 22.37
N ASP A 20 -23.34 20.25 21.44
CA ASP A 20 -22.88 19.13 20.61
C ASP A 20 -21.37 18.88 20.80
N GLU A 21 -21.01 18.22 21.90
CA GLU A 21 -19.61 17.91 22.22
C GLU A 21 -18.99 16.95 21.20
N SER A 22 -19.76 16.02 20.65
CA SER A 22 -19.25 15.06 19.65
C SER A 22 -18.86 15.74 18.35
N PHE A 23 -19.64 16.71 17.87
CA PHE A 23 -19.25 17.52 16.72
C PHE A 23 -18.07 18.46 17.02
N LYS A 24 -17.97 18.99 18.25
CA LYS A 24 -16.82 19.80 18.69
C LYS A 24 -15.54 18.99 18.72
N GLU A 25 -15.56 17.79 19.29
CA GLU A 25 -14.42 16.87 19.34
C GLU A 25 -13.97 16.50 17.93
N PHE A 26 -14.90 16.11 17.06
CA PHE A 26 -14.62 15.83 15.65
C PHE A 26 -13.96 17.03 14.94
N SER A 27 -14.58 18.20 15.03
CA SER A 27 -14.12 19.41 14.33
C SER A 27 -12.77 19.89 14.86
N HIS A 28 -12.55 19.77 16.16
CA HIS A 28 -11.30 20.16 16.81
C HIS A 28 -10.15 19.20 16.45
N ALA A 29 -10.41 17.90 16.48
CA ALA A 29 -9.45 16.88 16.05
C ALA A 29 -9.04 17.07 14.59
N LEU A 30 -10.01 17.31 13.70
CA LEU A 30 -9.74 17.56 12.29
C LEU A 30 -8.95 18.86 12.06
N PHE A 31 -9.19 19.88 12.89
CA PHE A 31 -8.40 21.10 12.90
C PHE A 31 -6.96 20.87 13.35
N ILE A 32 -6.73 20.10 14.43
CA ILE A 32 -5.37 19.78 14.90
C ILE A 32 -4.61 19.02 13.80
N PHE A 33 -5.24 18.03 13.18
CA PHE A 33 -4.68 17.29 12.04
C PHE A 33 -4.25 18.24 10.91
N SER A 34 -5.15 19.14 10.50
CA SER A 34 -4.86 20.05 9.38
C SER A 34 -3.75 21.04 9.72
N GLU A 35 -3.73 21.59 10.95
CA GLU A 35 -2.66 22.49 11.40
C GLU A 35 -1.28 21.81 11.42
N LYS A 36 -1.23 20.54 11.79
CA LYS A 36 0.00 19.75 11.85
C LYS A 36 0.61 19.55 10.46
N ILE A 37 -0.21 19.25 9.46
CA ILE A 37 0.27 18.75 8.15
C ILE A 37 0.26 19.83 7.05
N LYS A 38 -0.54 20.90 7.17
CA LYS A 38 -0.68 21.93 6.12
C LYS A 38 0.62 22.63 5.72
N ASN A 39 1.64 22.63 6.57
CA ASN A 39 2.94 23.25 6.29
C ASN A 39 3.89 22.28 5.56
N GLU A 40 3.60 20.98 5.58
CA GLU A 40 4.43 19.91 5.01
C GLU A 40 3.85 19.35 3.71
N LYS A 41 2.52 19.28 3.60
CA LYS A 41 1.79 18.71 2.47
C LYS A 41 0.67 19.64 2.01
N ASN A 42 0.38 19.63 0.72
CA ASN A 42 -0.75 20.38 0.17
C ASN A 42 -2.07 19.62 0.41
N ILE A 43 -2.58 19.67 1.63
CA ILE A 43 -3.85 19.04 2.02
C ILE A 43 -5.10 19.71 1.43
N ASN A 44 -4.94 20.70 0.54
CA ASN A 44 -6.05 21.21 -0.27
C ASN A 44 -6.31 20.33 -1.50
N ASP A 45 -5.35 19.47 -1.85
CA ASP A 45 -5.57 18.34 -2.73
C ASP A 45 -6.26 17.23 -1.93
N LYS A 46 -7.42 16.78 -2.41
CA LYS A 46 -8.25 15.78 -1.74
C LYS A 46 -7.52 14.46 -1.57
N ASP A 47 -6.77 14.00 -2.57
CA ASP A 47 -6.10 12.70 -2.52
C ASP A 47 -4.95 12.73 -1.50
N ILE A 48 -4.20 13.84 -1.46
CA ILE A 48 -3.17 14.08 -0.45
C ILE A 48 -3.80 14.16 0.95
N PHE A 49 -4.92 14.88 1.09
CA PHE A 49 -5.64 14.98 2.35
C PHE A 49 -6.09 13.61 2.88
N THR A 50 -6.73 12.80 2.03
CA THR A 50 -7.22 11.46 2.39
C THR A 50 -6.07 10.53 2.78
N GLN A 51 -4.97 10.52 2.01
CA GLN A 51 -3.81 9.69 2.31
C GLN A 51 -3.14 10.06 3.64
N GLU A 52 -2.92 11.35 3.89
CA GLU A 52 -2.27 11.80 5.13
C GLU A 52 -3.19 11.62 6.34
N LEU A 53 -4.50 11.77 6.17
CA LEU A 53 -5.48 11.49 7.23
C LEU A 53 -5.46 10.03 7.64
N GLN A 54 -5.44 9.11 6.66
CA GLN A 54 -5.35 7.68 6.91
C GLN A 54 -4.07 7.32 7.67
N LYS A 55 -2.92 7.90 7.27
CA LYS A 55 -1.65 7.70 7.98
C LYS A 55 -1.67 8.22 9.42
N GLU A 56 -2.30 9.38 9.66
CA GLU A 56 -2.39 9.94 11.01
C GLU A 56 -3.29 9.09 11.91
N LEU A 57 -4.42 8.60 11.40
CA LEU A 57 -5.34 7.72 12.12
C LEU A 57 -4.69 6.38 12.51
N LEU A 58 -3.80 5.86 11.67
CA LEU A 58 -3.01 4.65 11.97
C LEU A 58 -1.94 4.88 13.05
N LYS A 59 -1.44 6.10 13.21
CA LYS A 59 -0.31 6.42 14.11
C LYS A 59 -0.72 6.90 15.50
N ASN A 60 -1.82 7.65 15.61
CA ASN A 60 -2.03 8.52 16.79
C ASN A 60 -3.36 8.34 17.54
N TYR A 61 -4.19 7.35 17.21
CA TYR A 61 -5.47 7.18 17.89
C TYR A 61 -5.53 5.91 18.75
N GLU A 62 -5.53 6.12 20.07
CA GLU A 62 -5.86 5.11 21.11
C GLU A 62 -7.38 4.81 21.20
N SER A 63 -8.21 5.47 20.38
CA SER A 63 -9.67 5.34 20.41
C SER A 63 -10.20 4.15 19.62
N ASP A 64 -11.44 3.77 19.94
CA ASP A 64 -12.28 2.77 19.28
C ASP A 64 -12.16 2.77 17.75
N GLU A 65 -11.88 1.60 17.17
CA GLU A 65 -11.70 1.37 15.74
C GLU A 65 -12.97 1.76 14.94
N ALA A 66 -14.15 1.51 15.50
CA ALA A 66 -15.42 1.89 14.86
C ALA A 66 -15.57 3.42 14.74
N TYR A 67 -15.11 4.16 15.75
CA TYR A 67 -15.10 5.62 15.69
C TYR A 67 -14.05 6.15 14.70
N LYS A 68 -12.91 5.48 14.52
CA LYS A 68 -11.91 5.87 13.50
C LYS A 68 -12.48 5.83 12.10
N GLU A 69 -13.19 4.76 11.77
CA GLU A 69 -13.84 4.61 10.45
C GLU A 69 -14.91 5.68 10.25
N PHE A 70 -15.72 5.95 11.27
CA PHE A 70 -16.68 7.06 11.26
C PHE A 70 -15.98 8.41 11.02
N PHE A 71 -14.94 8.71 11.79
CA PHE A 71 -14.17 9.96 11.70
C PHE A 71 -13.58 10.16 10.30
N PHE A 72 -12.92 9.12 9.75
CA PHE A 72 -12.34 9.14 8.41
C PHE A 72 -13.40 9.42 7.35
N THR A 73 -14.55 8.75 7.46
CA THR A 73 -15.67 8.91 6.52
C THR A 73 -16.20 10.35 6.52
N GLN A 74 -16.41 10.94 7.70
CA GLN A 74 -16.91 12.32 7.80
C GLN A 74 -15.88 13.34 7.27
N ALA A 75 -14.60 13.19 7.63
CA ALA A 75 -13.54 14.06 7.13
C ALA A 75 -13.36 13.94 5.60
N GLY A 76 -13.49 12.73 5.04
CA GLY A 76 -13.49 12.51 3.59
C GLY A 76 -14.70 13.14 2.89
N ALA A 77 -15.89 13.06 3.49
CA ALA A 77 -17.09 13.72 2.97
C ALA A 77 -16.94 15.24 2.92
N LEU A 78 -16.26 15.85 3.92
CA LEU A 78 -15.93 17.27 3.90
C LEU A 78 -15.03 17.62 2.70
N ALA A 79 -13.94 16.87 2.52
CA ALA A 79 -13.00 17.13 1.42
C ALA A 79 -13.67 16.96 0.05
N LEU A 80 -14.53 15.94 -0.10
CA LEU A 80 -15.35 15.73 -1.29
C LEU A 80 -16.32 16.89 -1.58
N GLU A 81 -16.98 17.40 -0.55
CA GLU A 81 -17.94 18.50 -0.70
C GLU A 81 -17.23 19.80 -1.11
N VAL A 82 -16.06 20.07 -0.52
CA VAL A 82 -15.22 21.22 -0.87
C VAL A 82 -14.70 21.11 -2.30
N ASP A 83 -14.24 19.94 -2.71
CA ASP A 83 -13.76 19.68 -4.08
C ASP A 83 -14.88 19.82 -5.12
N SER A 84 -16.06 19.26 -4.83
CA SER A 84 -17.19 19.25 -5.77
C SER A 84 -17.88 20.61 -5.92
N ASN A 85 -18.03 21.35 -4.81
CA ASN A 85 -18.82 22.60 -4.78
C ASN A 85 -17.94 23.85 -4.73
N GLY A 86 -16.63 23.71 -4.52
CA GLY A 86 -15.70 24.81 -4.30
C GLY A 86 -15.88 25.54 -2.96
N ASP A 87 -16.83 25.12 -2.12
CA ASP A 87 -17.09 25.63 -0.77
C ASP A 87 -17.86 24.61 0.08
N LEU A 88 -17.81 24.75 1.41
CA LEU A 88 -18.53 23.92 2.37
C LEU A 88 -19.76 24.66 2.91
N ASP A 89 -20.95 24.11 2.70
CA ASP A 89 -22.15 24.57 3.44
C ASP A 89 -22.10 24.01 4.87
N ILE A 90 -21.50 24.80 5.77
CA ILE A 90 -21.24 24.40 7.16
C ILE A 90 -22.51 23.96 7.90
N LYS A 91 -23.65 24.61 7.65
CA LYS A 91 -24.91 24.26 8.33
C LYS A 91 -25.44 22.93 7.83
N LYS A 92 -25.43 22.73 6.52
CA LYS A 92 -25.85 21.47 5.90
C LYS A 92 -24.92 20.32 6.30
N TYR A 93 -23.62 20.56 6.31
CA TYR A 93 -22.62 19.58 6.75
C TYR A 93 -22.84 19.18 8.21
N TYR A 94 -23.06 20.15 9.10
CA TYR A 94 -23.36 19.88 10.51
C TYR A 94 -24.64 19.03 10.70
N GLU A 95 -25.73 19.34 10.00
CA GLU A 95 -26.96 18.52 10.06
C GLU A 95 -26.72 17.10 9.53
N ASN A 96 -25.91 16.95 8.47
CA ASN A 96 -25.53 15.64 7.94
C ASN A 96 -24.68 14.86 8.95
N PHE A 97 -23.69 15.50 9.56
CA PHE A 97 -22.86 14.91 10.60
C PHE A 97 -23.71 14.42 11.77
N LYS A 98 -24.64 15.25 12.27
CA LYS A 98 -25.51 14.89 13.39
C LYS A 98 -26.36 13.66 13.08
N ASN A 99 -26.90 13.58 11.86
CA ASN A 99 -27.66 12.41 11.42
C ASN A 99 -26.77 11.16 11.28
N ALA A 100 -25.56 11.30 10.74
CA ALA A 100 -24.61 10.21 10.61
C ALA A 100 -24.13 9.71 11.99
N TYR A 101 -23.83 10.62 12.91
CA TYR A 101 -23.39 10.28 14.26
C TYR A 101 -24.49 9.59 15.07
N LYS A 102 -25.75 10.02 14.92
CA LYS A 102 -26.88 9.34 15.54
C LYS A 102 -27.03 7.89 15.04
N LYS A 103 -26.84 7.65 13.73
CA LYS A 103 -26.86 6.30 13.15
C LYS A 103 -25.70 5.45 13.67
N PHE A 104 -24.50 6.02 13.69
CA PHE A 104 -23.31 5.37 14.26
C PHE A 104 -23.55 4.94 15.71
N GLN A 105 -24.10 5.82 16.55
CA GLN A 105 -24.44 5.46 17.94
C GLN A 105 -25.53 4.38 18.04
N GLU A 106 -26.51 4.38 17.14
CA GLU A 106 -27.56 3.36 17.12
C GLU A 106 -27.00 1.99 16.68
N GLU A 107 -26.10 1.96 15.70
CA GLU A 107 -25.40 0.75 15.25
C GLU A 107 -24.48 0.18 16.33
N GLU A 108 -23.70 1.04 17.00
CA GLU A 108 -22.86 0.61 18.12
C GLU A 108 -23.70 0.12 19.31
N ARG A 109 -24.79 0.81 19.65
CA ARG A 109 -25.73 0.36 20.68
C ARG A 109 -26.36 -0.98 20.33
N LEU A 110 -26.73 -1.22 19.07
CA LEU A 110 -27.28 -2.52 18.63
C LEU A 110 -26.24 -3.64 18.69
N LYS A 111 -24.97 -3.35 18.39
CA LYS A 111 -23.87 -4.31 18.58
C LYS A 111 -23.65 -4.62 20.06
N GLU A 112 -23.63 -3.61 20.93
CA GLU A 112 -23.54 -3.78 22.38
C GLU A 112 -24.75 -4.53 22.96
N GLU A 113 -25.96 -4.21 22.51
CA GLU A 113 -27.19 -4.91 22.91
C GLU A 113 -27.14 -6.38 22.44
N SER A 114 -26.66 -6.65 21.23
CA SER A 114 -26.42 -8.03 20.75
C SER A 114 -25.37 -8.77 21.59
N LEU A 115 -24.28 -8.10 21.98
CA LEU A 115 -23.24 -8.66 22.84
C LEU A 115 -23.74 -8.92 24.27
N GLN A 116 -24.55 -8.01 24.82
CA GLN A 116 -25.17 -8.16 26.15
C GLN A 116 -26.29 -9.22 26.16
N GLU A 117 -27.09 -9.32 25.10
CA GLU A 117 -28.10 -10.36 24.94
C GLU A 117 -27.44 -11.74 24.80
N ASN A 118 -26.29 -11.83 24.12
CA ASN A 118 -25.46 -13.04 24.12
C ASN A 118 -24.89 -13.35 25.52
N GLN A 119 -24.41 -12.36 26.28
CA GLN A 119 -23.89 -12.58 27.65
C GLN A 119 -24.98 -12.95 28.68
N THR A 120 -26.17 -12.37 28.59
CA THR A 120 -27.28 -12.68 29.52
C THR A 120 -27.97 -14.01 29.22
N ASN A 121 -27.94 -14.48 27.97
CA ASN A 121 -28.37 -15.84 27.62
C ASN A 121 -27.41 -16.91 28.18
N LEU A 122 -26.10 -16.67 28.17
CA LEU A 122 -25.06 -17.53 28.76
C LEU A 122 -25.24 -17.77 30.27
N GLU A 123 -25.82 -16.85 31.04
CA GLU A 123 -25.97 -17.01 32.48
C GLU A 123 -27.14 -17.94 32.89
N ASN A 124 -28.21 -18.03 32.07
CA ASN A 124 -29.45 -18.77 32.40
C ASN A 124 -29.59 -20.15 31.72
N LEU A 125 -28.60 -20.56 30.94
CA LEU A 125 -28.57 -21.85 30.24
C LEU A 125 -28.25 -23.02 31.19
N SER A 126 -28.81 -24.20 30.92
CA SER A 126 -28.35 -25.40 31.62
C SER A 126 -26.86 -25.63 31.30
N GLU A 127 -26.12 -26.32 32.16
CA GLU A 127 -24.71 -26.68 31.90
C GLU A 127 -24.51 -27.35 30.53
N GLU A 128 -25.50 -28.10 30.05
CA GLU A 128 -25.50 -28.71 28.72
C GLU A 128 -25.63 -27.68 27.58
N ASP A 129 -26.48 -26.66 27.74
CA ASP A 129 -26.66 -25.65 26.70
C ASP A 129 -25.48 -24.68 26.64
N LYS A 130 -24.89 -24.32 27.80
CA LYS A 130 -23.62 -23.53 27.84
C LYS A 130 -22.49 -24.28 27.14
N LYS A 131 -22.41 -25.59 27.37
CA LYS A 131 -21.41 -26.43 26.73
C LYS A 131 -21.60 -26.48 25.22
N GLU A 132 -22.85 -26.57 24.77
CA GLU A 132 -23.19 -26.55 23.35
C GLU A 132 -22.83 -25.20 22.69
N GLU A 133 -23.07 -24.08 23.36
CA GLU A 133 -22.64 -22.75 22.89
C GLU A 133 -21.11 -22.65 22.79
N LEU A 134 -20.37 -23.10 23.80
CA LEU A 134 -18.90 -23.11 23.78
C LEU A 134 -18.35 -23.97 22.63
N ILE A 135 -18.96 -25.14 22.37
CA ILE A 135 -18.58 -26.00 21.25
C ILE A 135 -18.83 -25.30 19.91
N ASN A 136 -19.97 -24.62 19.76
CA ASN A 136 -20.30 -23.89 18.54
C ASN A 136 -19.37 -22.68 18.32
N GLU A 137 -19.04 -21.94 19.38
CA GLU A 137 -18.06 -20.86 19.34
C GLU A 137 -16.67 -21.37 18.95
N LEU A 138 -16.25 -22.52 19.49
CA LEU A 138 -14.98 -23.14 19.12
C LEU A 138 -14.96 -23.52 17.63
N PHE A 139 -16.05 -24.07 17.09
CA PHE A 139 -16.15 -24.37 15.65
C PHE A 139 -16.06 -23.11 14.78
N GLN A 140 -16.74 -22.03 15.15
CA GLN A 140 -16.62 -20.77 14.42
C GLN A 140 -15.19 -20.23 14.40
N ASN A 141 -14.49 -20.29 15.54
CA ASN A 141 -13.09 -19.86 15.61
C ASN A 141 -12.15 -20.76 14.80
N LEU A 142 -12.43 -22.06 14.70
CA LEU A 142 -11.69 -22.98 13.82
C LEU A 142 -11.92 -22.67 12.35
N ASP A 143 -13.16 -22.39 11.94
CA ASP A 143 -13.48 -21.99 10.56
C ASP A 143 -12.79 -20.66 10.18
N PHE A 144 -12.74 -19.69 11.09
CA PHE A 144 -11.97 -18.46 10.88
C PHE A 144 -10.47 -18.74 10.72
N ASN A 145 -9.91 -19.60 11.58
CA ASN A 145 -8.49 -19.94 11.54
C ASN A 145 -8.10 -20.60 10.22
N GLU A 146 -8.89 -21.57 9.76
CA GLU A 146 -8.66 -22.24 8.49
C GLU A 146 -8.77 -21.24 7.33
N SER A 147 -9.79 -20.38 7.33
CA SER A 147 -9.96 -19.38 6.27
C SER A 147 -8.79 -18.40 6.21
N TYR A 148 -8.30 -17.92 7.36
CA TYR A 148 -7.13 -17.05 7.42
C TYR A 148 -5.84 -17.76 7.03
N SER A 149 -5.71 -19.04 7.32
CA SER A 149 -4.54 -19.83 6.94
C SER A 149 -4.46 -20.01 5.43
N THR A 150 -5.59 -20.32 4.78
CA THR A 150 -5.70 -20.39 3.32
C THR A 150 -5.43 -19.02 2.68
N GLU A 151 -6.02 -17.94 3.21
CA GLU A 151 -5.76 -16.59 2.71
C GLU A 151 -4.27 -16.21 2.83
N LYS A 152 -3.60 -16.63 3.91
CA LYS A 152 -2.17 -16.38 4.14
C LYS A 152 -1.31 -17.11 3.11
N GLU A 153 -1.63 -18.38 2.82
CA GLU A 153 -0.94 -19.17 1.80
C GLU A 153 -1.11 -18.54 0.42
N ASP A 154 -2.33 -18.17 0.03
CA ASP A 154 -2.63 -17.48 -1.24
C ASP A 154 -1.86 -16.15 -1.38
N LEU A 155 -1.82 -15.34 -0.32
CA LEU A 155 -1.06 -14.08 -0.29
C LEU A 155 0.43 -14.32 -0.43
N ASN A 156 0.99 -15.32 0.24
CA ASN A 156 2.40 -15.67 0.10
C ASN A 156 2.74 -16.10 -1.33
N HIS A 157 1.90 -16.90 -1.98
CA HIS A 157 2.09 -17.26 -3.39
C HIS A 157 2.06 -16.04 -4.31
N GLN A 158 1.13 -15.10 -4.09
CA GLN A 158 1.07 -13.86 -4.86
C GLN A 158 2.30 -12.97 -4.65
N ILE A 159 2.74 -12.81 -3.39
CA ILE A 159 3.94 -12.04 -3.05
C ILE A 159 5.18 -12.65 -3.70
N ALA A 160 5.37 -13.97 -3.59
CA ALA A 160 6.48 -14.66 -4.22
C ALA A 160 6.47 -14.47 -5.75
N SER A 161 5.30 -14.50 -6.38
CA SER A 161 5.15 -14.20 -7.81
C SER A 161 5.60 -12.78 -8.17
N TYR A 162 5.23 -11.76 -7.37
CA TYR A 162 5.67 -10.38 -7.61
C TYR A 162 7.15 -10.15 -7.31
N GLU A 163 7.69 -10.76 -6.26
CA GLU A 163 9.12 -10.72 -5.97
C GLU A 163 9.94 -11.33 -7.11
N ASN A 164 9.48 -12.46 -7.66
CA ASN A 164 10.11 -13.07 -8.83
C ASN A 164 10.00 -12.17 -10.08
N ALA A 165 8.86 -11.49 -10.29
CA ALA A 165 8.69 -10.56 -11.39
C ALA A 165 9.62 -9.34 -11.32
N LEU A 166 10.04 -8.94 -10.11
CA LEU A 166 11.03 -7.88 -9.88
C LEU A 166 12.48 -8.35 -10.04
N LEU A 167 12.75 -9.67 -10.01
CA LEU A 167 14.12 -10.21 -9.90
C LEU A 167 14.75 -10.71 -11.20
N ASP A 168 14.03 -11.03 -12.30
CA ASP A 168 14.72 -11.38 -13.57
C ASP A 168 13.92 -11.29 -14.89
N GLU A 169 14.64 -11.04 -16.00
CA GLU A 169 14.26 -10.81 -17.41
C GLU A 169 13.66 -12.03 -18.16
N GLY A 170 13.19 -13.07 -17.47
CA GLY A 170 12.76 -14.30 -18.14
C GLY A 170 11.81 -15.12 -17.28
N PHE A 171 10.52 -15.05 -17.62
CA PHE A 171 9.46 -15.82 -16.99
C PHE A 171 9.76 -17.33 -16.99
N ILE A 172 9.88 -17.92 -15.79
CA ILE A 172 9.72 -19.37 -15.59
C ILE A 172 8.72 -19.56 -14.45
N GLU A 173 7.53 -20.01 -14.82
CA GLU A 173 6.52 -20.53 -13.90
C GLU A 173 7.08 -21.78 -13.21
N PRO A 174 7.12 -21.86 -11.87
CA PRO A 174 7.33 -23.13 -11.21
C PRO A 174 6.13 -24.03 -11.54
N LEU A 175 6.39 -25.14 -12.23
CA LEU A 175 5.41 -26.23 -12.33
C LEU A 175 5.09 -26.69 -10.91
N GLU A 176 3.83 -26.54 -10.51
CA GLU A 176 3.27 -27.22 -9.34
C GLU A 176 3.42 -28.73 -9.56
N GLU A 177 4.45 -29.34 -8.96
CA GLU A 177 4.42 -30.77 -8.71
C GLU A 177 3.37 -31.02 -7.62
N GLU A 178 2.18 -31.47 -8.02
CA GLU A 178 1.21 -32.11 -7.13
C GLU A 178 1.87 -33.34 -6.49
N PHE A 179 2.58 -33.13 -5.38
CA PHE A 179 2.85 -34.21 -4.44
C PHE A 179 1.56 -34.49 -3.67
N LYS A 180 0.75 -35.40 -4.20
CA LYS A 180 -0.26 -36.11 -3.40
C LYS A 180 0.47 -37.16 -2.57
N GLU A 181 1.03 -36.74 -1.43
CA GLU A 181 1.27 -37.70 -0.34
C GLU A 181 -0.08 -38.32 0.03
N GLU A 182 -0.11 -39.65 0.17
CA GLU A 182 -1.27 -40.35 0.70
C GLU A 182 -1.57 -39.79 2.09
N ALA A 183 -2.58 -38.92 2.18
CA ALA A 183 -2.93 -38.22 3.41
C ALA A 183 -3.23 -39.27 4.51
N GLU A 184 -2.42 -39.28 5.56
CA GLU A 184 -2.79 -39.98 6.79
C GLU A 184 -4.11 -39.39 7.29
N GLU A 185 -5.05 -40.29 7.65
CA GLU A 185 -6.38 -39.89 8.11
C GLU A 185 -6.25 -39.10 9.42
N VAL A 186 -6.48 -37.78 9.35
CA VAL A 186 -6.34 -36.85 10.47
C VAL A 186 -7.29 -37.26 11.59
N LYS A 187 -6.78 -37.43 12.80
CA LYS A 187 -7.60 -37.81 13.96
C LYS A 187 -8.12 -36.59 14.70
N PRO A 188 -9.34 -36.64 15.29
CA PRO A 188 -9.86 -35.49 16.04
C PRO A 188 -8.95 -35.03 17.20
N SER A 189 -8.23 -35.96 17.82
CA SER A 189 -7.22 -35.66 18.84
C SER A 189 -6.06 -34.79 18.34
N GLU A 190 -5.71 -34.88 17.06
CA GLU A 190 -4.66 -34.05 16.44
C GLU A 190 -5.15 -32.62 16.26
N LEU A 191 -6.43 -32.42 15.94
CA LEU A 191 -7.04 -31.10 15.92
C LEU A 191 -7.12 -30.47 17.32
N ILE A 192 -7.41 -31.28 18.36
CA ILE A 192 -7.32 -30.82 19.76
C ILE A 192 -5.88 -30.43 20.12
N ALA A 193 -4.89 -31.23 19.70
CA ALA A 193 -3.48 -30.93 19.94
C ALA A 193 -3.06 -29.61 19.29
N PHE A 194 -3.49 -29.37 18.05
CA PHE A 194 -3.28 -28.08 17.36
C PHE A 194 -3.88 -26.90 18.14
N ILE A 195 -5.13 -27.02 18.61
CA ILE A 195 -5.78 -25.95 19.38
C ILE A 195 -4.96 -25.59 20.63
N LYS A 196 -4.37 -26.59 21.28
CA LYS A 196 -3.57 -26.43 22.51
C LYS A 196 -2.11 -26.06 22.26
N ASP A 197 -1.62 -26.18 21.03
CA ASP A 197 -0.23 -25.83 20.70
C ASP A 197 -0.10 -24.32 20.49
N GLU A 198 0.47 -23.60 21.45
CA GLU A 198 0.64 -22.13 21.36
C GLU A 198 1.51 -21.68 20.19
N LYS A 199 2.39 -22.54 19.64
CA LYS A 199 3.34 -22.15 18.58
C LYS A 199 2.72 -22.23 17.18
N GLN A 200 1.90 -23.25 16.95
CA GLN A 200 1.32 -23.50 15.63
C GLN A 200 0.09 -22.61 15.41
N ILE A 201 0.25 -21.44 14.79
CA ILE A 201 -0.85 -20.47 14.61
C ILE A 201 -1.76 -20.77 13.41
N SER A 202 -1.20 -21.34 12.33
CA SER A 202 -1.91 -21.65 11.08
C SER A 202 -2.51 -23.06 11.10
N TYR A 203 -3.72 -23.18 10.57
CA TYR A 203 -4.43 -24.44 10.39
C TYR A 203 -3.63 -25.37 9.48
N PRO A 204 -3.15 -26.53 9.99
CA PRO A 204 -2.21 -27.37 9.26
C PRO A 204 -2.87 -28.52 8.50
N PHE A 205 -4.20 -28.65 8.57
CA PHE A 205 -4.91 -29.81 8.05
C PHE A 205 -5.69 -29.46 6.78
N ASN A 206 -5.91 -30.44 5.91
CA ASN A 206 -6.79 -30.27 4.77
C ASN A 206 -8.25 -30.16 5.24
N ARG A 207 -8.92 -29.06 4.87
CA ARG A 207 -10.32 -28.79 5.24
C ARG A 207 -11.29 -29.89 4.81
N GLU A 208 -11.04 -30.52 3.66
CA GLU A 208 -11.90 -31.58 3.12
C GLU A 208 -11.85 -32.86 3.97
N ASP A 209 -10.70 -33.12 4.62
CA ASP A 209 -10.51 -34.28 5.49
C ASP A 209 -10.99 -34.02 6.93
N THR A 210 -11.12 -32.74 7.32
CA THR A 210 -11.48 -32.32 8.68
C THR A 210 -12.81 -31.57 8.77
N LEU A 211 -12.83 -30.24 8.63
CA LEU A 211 -13.98 -29.37 8.94
C LEU A 211 -15.17 -29.60 8.00
N LYS A 212 -14.93 -30.02 6.75
CA LYS A 212 -16.00 -30.43 5.80
C LYS A 212 -16.35 -31.92 5.88
N ASN A 213 -15.56 -32.72 6.60
CA ASN A 213 -15.81 -34.14 6.77
C ASN A 213 -16.78 -34.38 7.94
N ALA A 214 -18.00 -34.80 7.61
CA ALA A 214 -19.05 -35.05 8.61
C ALA A 214 -18.71 -36.15 9.62
N SER A 215 -17.93 -37.17 9.22
CA SER A 215 -17.50 -38.25 10.11
C SER A 215 -16.45 -37.76 11.10
N PHE A 216 -15.48 -36.99 10.61
CA PHE A 216 -14.49 -36.33 11.44
C PHE A 216 -15.16 -35.39 12.46
N MET A 217 -16.04 -34.50 12.00
CA MET A 217 -16.74 -33.53 12.87
C MET A 217 -17.61 -34.21 13.93
N ARG A 218 -18.21 -35.37 13.62
CA ARG A 218 -18.93 -36.18 14.62
C ARG A 218 -17.99 -36.74 15.67
N GLY A 219 -16.82 -37.24 15.27
CA GLY A 219 -15.78 -37.74 16.19
C GLY A 219 -15.22 -36.63 17.07
N PHE A 220 -14.89 -35.50 16.46
CA PHE A 220 -14.37 -34.31 17.14
C PHE A 220 -15.38 -33.76 18.14
N ARG A 221 -16.65 -33.61 17.76
CA ARG A 221 -17.70 -33.18 18.69
C ARG A 221 -17.89 -34.14 19.87
N LYS A 222 -17.70 -35.45 19.66
CA LYS A 222 -17.75 -36.44 20.75
C LYS A 222 -16.60 -36.23 21.74
N GLU A 223 -15.40 -35.92 21.25
CA GLU A 223 -14.25 -35.61 22.11
C GLU A 223 -14.45 -34.29 22.87
N LEU A 224 -14.94 -33.23 22.21
CA LEU A 224 -15.27 -31.96 22.87
C LEU A 224 -16.35 -32.12 23.96
N ASN A 225 -17.36 -32.95 23.69
CA ASN A 225 -18.39 -33.29 24.68
C ASN A 225 -17.85 -34.06 25.88
N ALA A 226 -16.65 -34.65 25.82
CA ALA A 226 -16.01 -35.29 26.96
C ALA A 226 -15.22 -34.29 27.83
N LEU A 227 -14.92 -33.08 27.33
CA LEU A 227 -14.18 -32.04 28.04
C LEU A 227 -15.07 -31.25 29.02
N GLY A 228 -14.45 -30.60 30.00
CA GLY A 228 -15.15 -29.67 30.89
C GLY A 228 -15.37 -28.30 30.25
N THR A 229 -16.35 -27.53 30.72
CA THR A 229 -16.64 -26.15 30.24
C THR A 229 -15.42 -25.24 30.31
N LYS A 230 -14.67 -25.28 31.42
CA LYS A 230 -13.42 -24.52 31.57
C LYS A 230 -12.36 -24.85 30.52
N GLU A 231 -12.23 -26.13 30.17
CA GLU A 231 -11.25 -26.56 29.17
C GLU A 231 -11.68 -26.09 27.77
N LEU A 232 -12.98 -26.06 27.48
CA LEU A 232 -13.51 -25.49 26.25
C LEU A 232 -13.28 -23.97 26.18
N GLU A 233 -13.47 -23.24 27.29
CA GLU A 233 -13.19 -21.79 27.37
C GLU A 233 -11.70 -21.48 27.12
N GLU A 234 -10.79 -22.30 27.68
CA GLU A 234 -9.35 -22.20 27.42
C GLU A 234 -9.02 -22.46 25.95
N MET A 235 -9.62 -23.49 25.34
CA MET A 235 -9.46 -23.81 23.92
C MET A 235 -9.98 -22.69 23.00
N ILE A 236 -11.12 -22.08 23.32
CA ILE A 236 -11.66 -20.93 22.58
C ILE A 236 -10.71 -19.74 22.69
N SER A 237 -10.19 -19.46 23.88
CA SER A 237 -9.24 -18.37 24.11
C SER A 237 -7.96 -18.56 23.29
N ALA A 238 -7.43 -19.80 23.26
CA ALA A 238 -6.28 -20.15 22.44
C ALA A 238 -6.57 -19.95 20.94
N MET A 239 -7.73 -20.36 20.45
CA MET A 239 -8.12 -20.15 19.06
C MET A 239 -8.31 -18.67 18.69
N LYS A 240 -8.90 -17.87 19.57
CA LYS A 240 -9.00 -16.41 19.37
C LYS A 240 -7.62 -15.76 19.26
N ALA A 241 -6.68 -16.16 20.13
CA ALA A 241 -5.31 -15.66 20.07
C ALA A 241 -4.61 -16.03 18.76
N LYS A 242 -4.78 -17.27 18.26
CA LYS A 242 -4.25 -17.69 16.95
C LYS A 242 -4.87 -16.90 15.80
N ASN A 243 -6.18 -16.68 15.83
CA ASN A 243 -6.89 -15.90 14.80
C ASN A 243 -6.43 -14.45 14.76
N GLU A 244 -6.20 -13.85 15.92
CA GLU A 244 -5.67 -12.49 16.01
C GLU A 244 -4.23 -12.41 15.51
N ALA A 245 -3.38 -13.40 15.83
CA ALA A 245 -2.03 -13.49 15.29
C ALA A 245 -2.04 -13.62 13.76
N LEU A 246 -2.88 -14.48 13.20
CA LEU A 246 -3.02 -14.64 11.75
C LEU A 246 -3.54 -13.37 11.06
N ARG A 247 -4.47 -12.63 11.67
CA ARG A 247 -4.95 -11.35 11.12
C ARG A 247 -3.82 -10.35 10.98
N LYS A 248 -2.97 -10.22 12.01
CA LYS A 248 -1.80 -9.32 11.96
C LYS A 248 -0.82 -9.73 10.86
N GLU A 249 -0.51 -11.02 10.74
CA GLU A 249 0.35 -11.51 9.66
C GLU A 249 -0.26 -11.27 8.27
N LEU A 250 -1.58 -11.44 8.12
CA LEU A 250 -2.28 -11.14 6.87
C LEU A 250 -2.20 -9.66 6.50
N ASP A 251 -2.35 -8.76 7.46
CA ASP A 251 -2.24 -7.32 7.23
C ASP A 251 -0.81 -6.93 6.82
N GLU A 252 0.21 -7.51 7.47
CA GLU A 252 1.60 -7.34 7.07
C GLU A 252 1.87 -7.83 5.65
N LEU A 253 1.35 -9.01 5.27
CA LEU A 253 1.46 -9.54 3.92
C LEU A 253 0.72 -8.67 2.89
N LYS A 254 -0.48 -8.18 3.20
CA LYS A 254 -1.23 -7.25 2.32
C LYS A 254 -0.45 -5.96 2.08
N ASN A 255 0.14 -5.39 3.12
CA ASN A 255 1.00 -4.21 3.00
C ASN A 255 2.25 -4.50 2.16
N LYS A 256 2.88 -5.66 2.36
CA LYS A 256 4.02 -6.10 1.54
C LYS A 256 3.64 -6.24 0.06
N LYS A 257 2.51 -6.87 -0.22
CA LYS A 257 1.95 -7.02 -1.57
C LYS A 257 1.69 -5.67 -2.22
N GLU A 258 1.07 -4.73 -1.52
CA GLU A 258 0.83 -3.38 -2.04
C GLU A 258 2.14 -2.63 -2.34
N GLY A 259 3.13 -2.76 -1.45
CA GLY A 259 4.48 -2.23 -1.67
C GLY A 259 5.13 -2.76 -2.94
N LEU A 260 5.06 -4.08 -3.18
CA LEU A 260 5.60 -4.73 -4.38
C LEU A 260 4.86 -4.29 -5.66
N LEU A 261 3.53 -4.17 -5.61
CA LEU A 261 2.75 -3.68 -6.75
C LEU A 261 3.15 -2.24 -7.13
N ARG A 262 3.34 -1.36 -6.16
CA ARG A 262 3.82 0.01 -6.43
C ARG A 262 5.23 0.04 -7.02
N GLN A 263 6.10 -0.90 -6.61
CA GLN A 263 7.43 -1.04 -7.22
C GLN A 263 7.33 -1.47 -8.68
N LEU A 264 6.55 -2.51 -8.97
CA LEU A 264 6.29 -2.99 -10.34
C LEU A 264 5.71 -1.89 -11.23
N GLU A 265 4.73 -1.12 -10.74
CA GLU A 265 4.17 0.03 -11.48
C GLU A 265 5.24 1.08 -11.79
N GLY A 266 6.11 1.39 -10.83
CA GLY A 266 7.22 2.32 -11.01
C GLY A 266 8.21 1.85 -12.09
N GLU A 267 8.56 0.55 -12.10
CA GLU A 267 9.43 -0.04 -13.11
C GLU A 267 8.78 -0.08 -14.49
N MET A 268 7.48 -0.36 -14.59
CA MET A 268 6.74 -0.30 -15.85
C MET A 268 6.75 1.11 -16.45
N VAL A 269 6.55 2.14 -15.63
CA VAL A 269 6.62 3.54 -16.08
C VAL A 269 8.04 3.89 -16.53
N ALA A 270 9.06 3.47 -15.78
CA ALA A 270 10.46 3.68 -16.16
C ALA A 270 10.81 3.00 -17.49
N ASN A 271 10.38 1.75 -17.69
CA ASN A 271 10.58 1.00 -18.94
C ASN A 271 9.81 1.60 -20.12
N SER A 272 8.59 2.09 -19.91
CA SER A 272 7.82 2.81 -20.93
C SER A 272 8.55 4.08 -21.37
N ASN A 273 9.03 4.87 -20.42
CA ASN A 273 9.80 6.09 -20.71
C ASN A 273 11.12 5.78 -21.43
N LEU A 274 11.81 4.70 -21.05
CA LEU A 274 13.03 4.26 -21.73
C LEU A 274 12.75 3.84 -23.18
N SER A 275 11.63 3.14 -23.41
CA SER A 275 11.21 2.71 -24.75
C SER A 275 10.89 3.91 -25.64
N LEU A 276 10.12 4.88 -25.13
CA LEU A 276 9.83 6.14 -25.84
C LEU A 276 11.12 6.91 -26.17
N ALA A 277 12.04 7.02 -25.21
CA ALA A 277 13.33 7.69 -25.43
C ALA A 277 14.19 6.96 -26.48
N LYS A 278 14.08 5.63 -26.57
CA LYS A 278 14.76 4.84 -27.61
C LYS A 278 14.14 5.08 -28.99
N ASP A 279 12.81 5.09 -29.09
CA ASP A 279 12.10 5.34 -30.34
C ASP A 279 12.38 6.76 -30.87
N GLU A 280 12.42 7.77 -29.97
CA GLU A 280 12.81 9.15 -30.31
C GLU A 280 14.26 9.23 -30.81
N LEU A 281 15.18 8.48 -30.20
CA LEU A 281 16.58 8.40 -30.61
C LEU A 281 16.75 7.69 -31.96
N GLU A 282 15.97 6.65 -32.25
CA GLU A 282 15.98 5.98 -33.55
C GLU A 282 15.39 6.88 -34.64
N ALA A 283 14.30 7.59 -34.36
CA ALA A 283 13.71 8.55 -35.29
C ALA A 283 14.69 9.70 -35.63
N THR A 284 15.38 10.27 -34.64
CA THR A 284 16.39 11.30 -34.88
C THR A 284 17.59 10.77 -35.69
N LYS A 285 18.04 9.54 -35.45
CA LYS A 285 19.10 8.91 -36.26
C LYS A 285 18.67 8.67 -37.71
N GLU A 286 17.43 8.24 -37.94
CA GLU A 286 16.90 8.08 -39.30
C GLU A 286 16.76 9.40 -40.05
N GLU A 287 16.40 10.48 -39.35
CA GLU A 287 16.28 11.82 -39.93
C GLU A 287 17.65 12.41 -40.27
N GLN A 288 18.65 12.25 -39.39
CA GLN A 288 20.04 12.62 -39.66
C GLN A 288 20.63 11.83 -40.84
N MET A 289 20.34 10.53 -40.95
CA MET A 289 20.79 9.73 -42.10
C MET A 289 20.11 10.16 -43.42
N LYS A 290 18.86 10.65 -43.38
CA LYS A 290 18.19 11.21 -44.57
C LYS A 290 18.77 12.56 -44.97
N GLU A 291 19.05 13.45 -44.02
CA GLU A 291 19.72 14.72 -44.29
C GLU A 291 21.13 14.53 -44.88
N GLU A 292 21.93 13.61 -44.32
CA GLU A 292 23.25 13.27 -44.89
C GLU A 292 23.14 12.69 -46.31
N LEU A 293 22.11 11.87 -46.59
CA LEU A 293 21.89 11.33 -47.94
C LEU A 293 21.49 12.42 -48.94
N ASP A 294 20.64 13.35 -48.53
CA ASP A 294 20.18 14.47 -49.34
C ASP A 294 21.36 15.44 -49.62
N GLU A 295 22.20 15.76 -48.63
CA GLU A 295 23.44 16.56 -48.80
C GLU A 295 24.43 15.93 -49.80
N VAL A 296 24.57 14.59 -49.77
CA VAL A 296 25.44 13.86 -50.71
C VAL A 296 24.86 13.87 -52.14
N THR A 297 23.53 13.91 -52.31
CA THR A 297 22.92 14.08 -53.64
C THR A 297 23.03 15.50 -54.20
N TYR A 298 22.93 16.55 -53.36
CA TYR A 298 23.12 17.93 -53.81
C TYR A 298 24.58 18.24 -54.19
N THR A 299 25.55 17.64 -53.52
CA THR A 299 26.98 17.78 -53.86
C THR A 299 27.35 17.05 -55.16
N LYS A 300 26.79 15.86 -55.43
CA LYS A 300 27.01 15.16 -56.72
C LYS A 300 26.34 15.84 -57.91
N ALA A 301 25.14 16.41 -57.75
CA ALA A 301 24.45 17.13 -58.82
C ALA A 301 25.17 18.45 -59.21
N GLY A 302 25.96 19.04 -58.30
CA GLY A 302 26.76 20.23 -58.54
C GLY A 302 28.12 20.00 -59.20
N GLU A 303 28.69 18.78 -59.11
CA GLU A 303 30.00 18.46 -59.68
C GLU A 303 29.94 17.92 -61.12
N GLU A 304 28.82 17.34 -61.57
CA GLU A 304 28.71 16.79 -62.95
C GLU A 304 28.41 17.82 -64.05
N GLN A 305 28.22 19.11 -63.74
CA GLN A 305 27.97 20.16 -64.76
C GLN A 305 29.14 21.09 -65.06
N ARG A 306 30.33 20.88 -64.49
CA ARG A 306 31.48 21.78 -64.72
C ARG A 306 32.33 21.49 -65.97
N ASP A 307 32.11 20.38 -66.68
CA ASP A 307 32.99 19.98 -67.78
C ASP A 307 32.41 20.13 -69.21
N ASN A 308 31.24 20.74 -69.41
CA ASN A 308 30.65 20.83 -70.75
C ASN A 308 30.01 22.19 -71.10
N ARG A 309 30.72 23.30 -70.88
CA ARG A 309 30.28 24.59 -71.46
C ARG A 309 31.41 25.59 -71.75
N LEU A 310 32.48 25.11 -72.37
CA LEU A 310 33.28 25.95 -73.27
C LEU A 310 32.71 25.77 -74.68
N GLU A 311 32.43 26.90 -75.34
CA GLU A 311 31.83 27.04 -76.67
C GLU A 311 30.29 26.93 -76.75
N ILE A 312 29.62 28.09 -76.61
CA ILE A 312 28.93 28.78 -77.72
C ILE A 312 28.08 29.94 -77.12
N ARG A 313 28.48 31.18 -77.46
CA ARG A 313 27.69 32.42 -77.68
C ARG A 313 26.75 32.89 -76.55
N SER A 314 27.11 33.95 -75.83
CA SER A 314 26.86 35.38 -76.13
C SER A 314 25.40 35.83 -75.92
N GLU A 315 25.24 36.75 -74.96
CA GLU A 315 24.14 37.71 -74.78
C GLU A 315 22.80 37.19 -74.20
N THR A 316 22.56 37.39 -72.90
CA THR A 316 21.64 38.44 -72.39
C THR A 316 21.40 38.34 -70.86
N ASN A 317 21.57 39.48 -70.19
CA ASN A 317 20.87 40.02 -69.01
C ASN A 317 20.72 39.23 -67.69
N THR A 318 21.60 39.59 -66.74
CA THR A 318 21.32 40.38 -65.51
C THR A 318 20.12 40.06 -64.60
N GLN A 319 20.49 39.84 -63.32
CA GLN A 319 19.75 40.07 -62.06
C GLN A 319 18.77 39.01 -61.54
N GLN A 320 19.29 38.12 -60.69
CA GLN A 320 18.69 37.72 -59.39
C GLN A 320 19.69 36.80 -58.66
N ASN A 321 20.67 37.36 -57.96
CA ASN A 321 21.44 36.58 -56.97
C ASN A 321 22.23 37.50 -56.05
N SER A 322 21.61 38.01 -54.97
CA SER A 322 22.33 38.72 -53.89
C SER A 322 21.57 38.79 -52.55
N GLN A 323 20.64 37.88 -52.24
CA GLN A 323 19.90 37.94 -50.97
C GLN A 323 19.73 36.62 -50.19
N GLU A 324 20.13 35.45 -50.69
CA GLU A 324 19.90 34.16 -49.99
C GLU A 324 21.04 33.71 -49.05
N GLU A 325 22.30 34.06 -49.31
CA GLU A 325 23.44 33.64 -48.46
C GLU A 325 23.38 34.09 -46.98
N PRO A 326 22.96 35.33 -46.62
CA PRO A 326 22.99 35.77 -45.21
C PRO A 326 21.80 35.28 -44.36
N LEU A 327 20.81 34.61 -44.95
CA LEU A 327 19.66 34.04 -44.23
C LEU A 327 19.92 32.61 -43.75
N GLN A 328 20.57 31.77 -44.57
CA GLN A 328 20.91 30.39 -44.20
C GLN A 328 21.97 30.30 -43.09
N GLU A 329 22.99 31.17 -43.09
CA GLU A 329 23.98 31.19 -42.00
C GLU A 329 23.38 31.60 -40.64
N LYS A 330 22.37 32.48 -40.63
CA LYS A 330 21.66 32.88 -39.40
C LYS A 330 20.72 31.81 -38.88
N GLU A 331 20.08 31.07 -39.78
CA GLU A 331 19.21 29.95 -39.41
C GLU A 331 20.02 28.79 -38.84
N ASN A 332 21.16 28.47 -39.45
CA ASN A 332 22.09 27.44 -38.96
C ASN A 332 22.75 27.81 -37.62
N GLN A 333 23.07 29.08 -37.39
CA GLN A 333 23.53 29.54 -36.06
C GLN A 333 22.45 29.43 -35.00
N SER A 334 21.19 29.79 -35.31
CA SER A 334 20.08 29.67 -34.37
C SER A 334 19.73 28.21 -34.04
N LEU A 335 19.85 27.30 -35.02
CA LEU A 335 19.65 25.87 -34.82
C LEU A 335 20.75 25.24 -33.96
N ASN A 336 22.01 25.62 -34.17
CA ASN A 336 23.12 25.18 -33.32
C ASN A 336 23.00 25.70 -31.88
N GLU A 337 22.56 26.95 -31.68
CA GLU A 337 22.31 27.49 -30.34
C GLU A 337 21.16 26.75 -29.63
N LYS A 338 20.09 26.42 -30.35
CA LYS A 338 18.98 25.62 -29.80
C LYS A 338 19.39 24.17 -29.49
N SER A 339 20.18 23.56 -30.36
CA SER A 339 20.70 22.19 -30.15
C SER A 339 21.63 22.13 -28.94
N ASN A 340 22.50 23.13 -28.76
CA ASN A 340 23.39 23.20 -27.61
C ASN A 340 22.61 23.44 -26.30
N ALA A 341 21.57 24.29 -26.33
CA ALA A 341 20.70 24.49 -25.17
C ALA A 341 19.95 23.22 -24.77
N LEU A 342 19.49 22.42 -25.74
CA LEU A 342 18.80 21.15 -25.48
C LEU A 342 19.74 20.09 -24.90
N LEU A 343 20.98 20.01 -25.41
CA LEU A 343 22.01 19.13 -24.87
C LEU A 343 22.39 19.50 -23.43
N GLU A 344 22.42 20.80 -23.10
CA GLU A 344 22.67 21.28 -21.74
C GLU A 344 21.49 20.98 -20.79
N GLU A 345 20.24 21.07 -21.27
CA GLU A 345 19.05 20.66 -20.51
C GLU A 345 19.03 19.14 -20.24
N ILE A 346 19.40 18.33 -21.22
CA ILE A 346 19.51 16.86 -21.07
C ILE A 346 20.63 16.51 -20.08
N ALA A 347 21.77 17.19 -20.15
CA ALA A 347 22.86 17.00 -19.21
C ALA A 347 22.46 17.38 -17.76
N GLN A 348 21.70 18.47 -17.60
CA GLN A 348 21.15 18.86 -16.29
C GLN A 348 20.16 17.83 -15.74
N LYS A 349 19.23 17.34 -16.57
CA LYS A 349 18.27 16.30 -16.15
C LYS A 349 18.93 14.98 -15.79
N ARG A 350 20.00 14.58 -16.50
CA ARG A 350 20.82 13.41 -16.13
C ARG A 350 21.54 13.62 -14.80
N ALA A 351 22.14 14.79 -14.58
CA ALA A 351 22.79 15.11 -13.32
C ALA A 351 21.81 15.16 -12.13
N GLU A 352 20.56 15.58 -12.34
CA GLU A 352 19.50 15.51 -11.33
C GLU A 352 19.05 14.07 -11.06
N ALA A 353 18.90 13.24 -12.09
CA ALA A 353 18.57 11.83 -11.94
C ALA A 353 19.67 11.07 -11.18
N ASP A 354 20.95 11.33 -11.49
CA ASP A 354 22.09 10.72 -10.80
C ASP A 354 22.14 11.16 -9.32
N LYS A 355 21.87 12.45 -9.03
CA LYS A 355 21.76 12.94 -7.63
C LYS A 355 20.59 12.34 -6.87
N MET A 356 19.45 12.11 -7.52
CA MET A 356 18.30 11.43 -6.91
C MET A 356 18.60 9.96 -6.65
N SER A 357 19.32 9.29 -7.56
CA SER A 357 19.79 7.92 -7.40
C SER A 357 20.79 7.76 -6.26
N GLU A 358 21.77 8.66 -6.16
CA GLU A 358 22.70 8.72 -5.02
C GLU A 358 21.99 9.03 -3.70
N SER A 359 21.00 9.94 -3.70
CA SER A 359 20.20 10.23 -2.51
C SER A 359 19.35 9.03 -2.08
N ARG A 360 18.84 8.25 -3.03
CA ARG A 360 18.08 7.01 -2.78
C ARG A 360 18.96 5.89 -2.25
N ALA A 361 20.19 5.75 -2.76
CA ALA A 361 21.16 4.78 -2.28
C ALA A 361 21.65 5.11 -0.85
N ASN A 362 21.88 6.39 -0.55
CA ASN A 362 22.21 6.83 0.80
C ASN A 362 21.05 6.63 1.79
N PHE A 363 19.80 6.89 1.36
CA PHE A 363 18.62 6.65 2.19
C PHE A 363 18.43 5.16 2.52
N MET A 364 18.61 4.26 1.55
CA MET A 364 18.54 2.81 1.82
C MET A 364 19.68 2.32 2.72
N ASN A 365 20.88 2.88 2.58
CA ASN A 365 22.00 2.56 3.49
C ASN A 365 21.75 3.07 4.91
N ASP A 366 21.18 4.26 5.08
CA ASP A 366 20.80 4.80 6.39
C ASP A 366 19.67 3.98 7.03
N GLU A 367 18.69 3.53 6.25
CA GLU A 367 17.59 2.69 6.73
C GLU A 367 18.06 1.27 7.12
N MET A 368 19.00 0.69 6.37
CA MET A 368 19.64 -0.59 6.74
C MET A 368 20.55 -0.44 7.97
N PHE A 369 21.29 0.67 8.08
CA PHE A 369 22.14 0.95 9.24
C PHE A 369 21.31 1.20 10.51
N GLU A 370 20.19 1.91 10.42
CA GLU A 370 19.26 2.07 11.56
C GLU A 370 18.61 0.74 11.98
N LYS A 371 18.32 -0.14 11.03
CA LYS A 371 17.78 -1.47 11.30
C LYS A 371 18.81 -2.37 11.98
N GLU A 372 20.04 -2.41 11.49
CA GLU A 372 21.15 -3.14 12.14
C GLU A 372 21.47 -2.60 13.54
N MET A 373 21.42 -1.27 13.74
CA MET A 373 21.64 -0.66 15.07
C MET A 373 20.54 -1.00 16.07
N LYS A 374 19.27 -1.08 15.63
CA LYS A 374 18.15 -1.53 16.48
C LYS A 374 18.28 -3.01 16.84
N ASP A 375 18.64 -3.86 15.87
CA ASP A 375 18.86 -5.28 16.10
C ASP A 375 20.05 -5.51 17.05
N GLU A 376 21.11 -4.69 16.97
CA GLU A 376 22.22 -4.71 17.92
C GLU A 376 21.85 -4.20 19.32
N GLU A 377 21.01 -3.17 19.44
CA GLU A 377 20.53 -2.67 20.74
C GLU A 377 19.58 -3.65 21.43
N GLU A 378 18.68 -4.29 20.68
CA GLU A 378 17.79 -5.33 21.18
C GLU A 378 18.57 -6.56 21.65
N SER A 379 19.57 -7.01 20.89
CA SER A 379 20.42 -8.13 21.30
C SER A 379 21.31 -7.83 22.53
N LYS A 380 21.69 -6.57 22.75
CA LYS A 380 22.42 -6.13 23.96
C LYS A 380 21.48 -6.03 25.17
N GLN A 381 20.22 -5.61 24.99
CA GLN A 381 19.22 -5.60 26.05
C GLN A 381 18.80 -7.02 26.46
N GLU A 382 18.62 -7.95 25.52
CA GLU A 382 18.33 -9.36 25.83
C GLU A 382 19.47 -10.01 26.60
N ASN A 383 20.73 -9.74 26.23
CA ASN A 383 21.89 -10.27 26.95
C ASN A 383 22.08 -9.66 28.34
N GLN A 384 21.71 -8.40 28.56
CA GLN A 384 21.73 -7.77 29.90
C GLN A 384 20.61 -8.32 30.80
N ASN A 385 19.37 -8.44 30.29
CA ASN A 385 18.25 -9.03 31.03
C ASN A 385 18.49 -10.51 31.39
N SER A 386 19.16 -11.25 30.51
CA SER A 386 19.56 -12.64 30.77
C SER A 386 20.62 -12.77 31.87
N ASN A 387 21.54 -11.81 31.97
CA ASN A 387 22.56 -11.78 33.01
C ASN A 387 22.01 -11.35 34.39
N GLU A 388 21.06 -10.41 34.44
CA GLU A 388 20.40 -9.99 35.68
C GLU A 388 19.49 -11.09 36.26
N ASN A 389 18.79 -11.85 35.41
CA ASN A 389 18.00 -13.03 35.83
C ASN A 389 18.88 -14.20 36.31
N SER A 390 20.12 -14.29 35.84
CA SER A 390 21.09 -15.31 36.30
C SER A 390 21.72 -14.96 37.66
N GLN A 391 21.90 -13.67 37.97
CA GLN A 391 22.42 -13.23 39.28
C GLN A 391 21.36 -13.26 40.39
N THR A 392 20.12 -12.88 40.11
CA THR A 392 19.01 -12.93 41.08
C THR A 392 18.65 -14.36 41.50
N ASN A 393 18.75 -15.33 40.60
CA ASN A 393 18.54 -16.75 40.92
C ASN A 393 19.67 -17.42 41.73
N LYS A 394 20.88 -16.83 41.75
CA LYS A 394 21.99 -17.32 42.59
C LYS A 394 21.93 -16.80 44.03
N ILE A 395 21.23 -15.70 44.29
CA ILE A 395 21.11 -15.12 45.65
C ILE A 395 19.96 -15.78 46.45
N ARG A 396 18.96 -16.38 45.78
CA ARG A 396 17.83 -17.06 46.43
C ARG A 396 18.07 -18.51 46.87
N LYS A 397 19.29 -19.05 46.68
CA LYS A 397 19.68 -20.44 47.00
C LYS A 397 20.84 -20.55 48.01
N ARG A 398 21.03 -19.57 48.90
CA ARG A 398 21.94 -19.69 50.05
C ARG A 398 21.22 -19.46 51.35
#